data_AF-A0A9P3FZY4-F1
#
_entry.id   AF-A0A9P3FZY4-F1
#
_cell.length_a   1.000
_cell.length_b   1.000
_cell.length_c   1.000
_cell.angle_alpha   90.00
_cell.angle_beta   90.00
_cell.angle_gamma   90.00
#
_symmetry.space_group_name_H-M   'P 1'
#
loop_
_entity.id
_entity.type
_entity.pdbx_description
1 polymer ?
#
loop_
_entity_poly.entity_id
_entity_poly.type
_entity_poly.pdbx_seq_one_letter_code
_entity_poly.pdbx_strand_id
1 'polypeptide(L)'
;MGTGTANWSSKLQGIVTHSTTEAEYVAANQTGRMRNLLEEFGHNLSESPSTLFMDKNSAIAFAKDAEHFGQCKHIQLRHYWLHDVVEPGLTNP
;
A
#
# COMPACT_ATOMS: atom_id res chain seq x y z
N MET A 1 15.57 18.29 14.66
CA MET A 1 14.17 18.57 15.04
C MET A 1 13.29 18.02 13.94
N GLY A 2 12.61 16.89 14.19
CA GLY A 2 11.78 16.21 13.20
C GLY A 2 10.47 16.96 13.01
N THR A 3 10.31 17.59 11.84
CA THR A 3 9.11 18.34 11.45
C THR A 3 8.13 17.51 10.62
N GLY A 4 8.28 16.18 10.63
CA GLY A 4 7.41 15.26 9.88
C GLY A 4 6.43 14.53 10.80
N THR A 5 5.17 14.44 10.37
CA THR A 5 4.17 13.59 11.00
C THR A 5 4.53 12.12 10.76
N ALA A 6 4.96 11.42 11.80
CA ALA A 6 5.18 9.98 11.76
C ALA A 6 3.92 9.27 12.29
N ASN A 7 3.27 8.49 11.43
CA ASN A 7 2.18 7.60 11.84
C ASN A 7 2.71 6.16 11.93
N TRP A 8 2.31 5.44 12.97
CA TRP A 8 2.62 4.03 13.14
C TRP A 8 1.35 3.29 13.56
N SER A 9 1.19 2.07 13.08
CA SER A 9 0.12 1.20 13.53
C SER A 9 0.63 -0.23 13.63
N SER A 10 0.34 -0.89 14.75
CA SER A 10 0.59 -2.31 14.94
C SER A 10 -0.75 -2.94 15.34
N LYS A 11 -1.52 -3.33 14.31
CA LYS A 11 -2.82 -3.94 14.48
C LYS A 11 -2.87 -5.23 13.67
N LEU A 12 -3.46 -6.27 14.25
CA LEU A 12 -3.81 -7.48 13.49
C LEU A 12 -4.71 -7.09 12.33
N GLN A 13 -4.33 -7.52 11.14
CA GLN A 13 -5.12 -7.32 9.94
C GLN A 13 -6.47 -8.02 10.13
N GLY A 14 -7.58 -7.32 9.85
CA GLY A 14 -8.93 -7.89 10.00
C GLY A 14 -9.28 -8.93 8.93
N ILE A 15 -8.29 -9.40 8.19
CA ILE A 15 -8.41 -10.26 7.00
C ILE A 15 -7.38 -11.36 7.17
N VAL A 16 -7.79 -12.59 6.90
CA VAL A 16 -6.89 -13.73 6.90
C VAL A 16 -6.04 -13.68 5.64
N THR A 17 -4.72 -13.61 5.82
CA THR A 17 -3.73 -13.68 4.73
C THR A 17 -3.01 -15.02 4.81
N HIS A 18 -2.85 -15.68 3.66
CA HIS A 18 -2.23 -17.00 3.57
C HIS A 18 -0.71 -16.94 3.34
N SER A 19 -0.16 -15.75 3.06
CA SER A 19 1.27 -15.53 2.90
C SER A 19 1.72 -14.20 3.49
N THR A 20 3.03 -14.05 3.73
CA THR A 20 3.61 -12.77 4.16
C THR A 20 3.49 -11.71 3.05
N THR A 21 3.59 -12.11 1.78
CA THR A 21 3.36 -11.24 0.61
C THR A 21 1.97 -10.61 0.64
N GLU A 22 0.94 -11.40 0.95
CA GLU A 22 -0.43 -10.90 1.10
C GLU A 22 -0.55 -9.94 2.27
N ALA A 23 0.06 -10.27 3.42
CA ALA A 23 0.05 -9.39 4.58
C ALA A 23 0.72 -8.05 4.29
N GLU A 24 1.89 -8.03 3.66
CA GLU A 24 2.58 -6.80 3.29
C GLU A 24 1.78 -5.98 2.27
N TYR A 25 1.17 -6.62 1.28
CA TYR A 25 0.32 -5.94 0.32
C TYR A 25 -0.89 -5.25 0.99
N VAL A 26 -1.52 -5.91 1.96
CA VAL A 26 -2.60 -5.32 2.77
C VAL A 26 -2.09 -4.12 3.58
N ALA A 27 -0.91 -4.22 4.17
CA ALA A 27 -0.30 -3.12 4.92
C ALA A 27 0.06 -1.93 4.01
N ALA A 28 0.57 -2.19 2.81
CA ALA A 28 0.86 -1.16 1.80
C ALA A 28 -0.42 -0.45 1.36
N ASN A 29 -1.52 -1.19 1.13
CA ASN A 29 -2.82 -0.60 0.81
C ASN A 29 -3.31 0.33 1.93
N GLN A 30 -3.25 -0.11 3.19
CA GLN A 30 -3.63 0.73 4.33
C GLN A 30 -2.79 2.00 4.44
N THR A 31 -1.49 1.89 4.18
CA THR A 31 -0.56 3.02 4.19
C THR A 31 -0.89 4.03 3.09
N GLY A 32 -1.17 3.55 1.87
CA GLY A 32 -1.64 4.41 0.79
C GLY A 32 -2.94 5.13 1.14
N ARG A 33 -3.90 4.45 1.78
CA ARG A 33 -5.15 5.08 2.20
C ARG A 33 -4.93 6.16 3.27
N MET A 34 -3.95 5.97 4.15
CA MET A 34 -3.54 7.01 5.10
C MET A 34 -2.99 8.24 4.38
N ARG A 35 -2.22 8.06 3.30
CA ARG A 35 -1.76 9.17 2.46
C ARG A 35 -2.93 9.96 1.86
N ASN A 36 -3.95 9.28 1.33
CA ASN A 36 -5.15 9.97 0.85
C ASN A 36 -5.90 10.71 1.96
N LEU A 37 -6.01 10.10 3.14
CA LEU A 37 -6.63 10.75 4.30
C LEU A 37 -5.87 12.02 4.71
N LEU A 38 -4.54 12.03 4.64
CA LEU A 38 -3.73 13.21 4.91
C LEU A 38 -3.97 14.31 3.86
N GLU A 39 -4.16 13.96 2.59
CA GLU A 39 -4.58 14.93 1.56
C GLU A 39 -5.95 15.53 1.85
N GLU A 40 -6.92 14.73 2.29
CA GLU A 40 -8.24 15.22 2.70
C GLU A 40 -8.15 16.18 3.90
N PHE A 41 -7.17 15.99 4.79
CA PHE A 41 -6.88 16.93 5.89
C PHE A 41 -6.12 18.20 5.46
N GLY A 42 -5.82 18.36 4.17
CA GLY A 42 -5.15 19.55 3.62
C GLY A 42 -3.63 19.48 3.61
N HIS A 43 -3.03 18.29 3.80
CA HIS A 43 -1.62 18.10 3.54
C HIS A 43 -1.38 17.88 2.04
N ASN A 44 -0.65 18.78 1.38
CA ASN A 44 -0.33 18.65 -0.04
C ASN A 44 0.71 17.55 -0.27
N LEU A 45 0.25 16.32 -0.49
CA LEU A 45 1.08 15.13 -0.81
C LEU A 45 1.04 14.77 -2.31
N SER A 46 0.41 15.61 -3.13
CA SER A 46 0.28 15.43 -4.58
C SER A 46 1.46 15.95 -5.39
N GLU A 47 2.35 16.75 -4.78
CA GLU A 47 3.51 17.33 -5.49
C GLU A 47 4.59 16.30 -5.83
N SER A 48 4.60 15.14 -5.17
CA SER A 48 5.58 14.08 -5.41
C SER A 48 5.03 12.68 -5.11
N PRO A 49 5.46 11.65 -5.86
CA PRO A 49 5.13 10.27 -5.55
C PRO A 49 5.59 9.91 -4.14
N SER A 50 4.72 9.29 -3.35
CA SER A 50 5.11 8.75 -2.04
C SER A 50 5.75 7.37 -2.21
N THR A 51 6.98 7.21 -1.73
CA THR A 51 7.65 5.91 -1.73
C THR A 51 7.10 5.04 -0.59
N LEU A 52 6.55 3.88 -0.94
CA LEU A 52 6.14 2.85 -0.01
C LEU A 52 7.29 1.84 0.14
N PHE A 53 7.77 1.65 1.36
CA PHE A 53 8.80 0.63 1.63
C PHE A 53 8.14 -0.67 2.06
N MET A 54 8.39 -1.74 1.30
CA MET A 54 8.00 -3.12 1.62
C MET A 54 9.24 -4.00 1.73
N ASP A 55 9.23 -4.98 2.61
CA ASP A 55 10.38 -5.87 2.84
C ASP A 55 10.43 -7.07 1.89
N LYS A 56 9.30 -7.51 1.30
CA LYS A 56 9.29 -8.55 0.26
C LYS A 56 9.21 -7.98 -1.14
N ASN A 57 10.20 -8.39 -1.95
CA ASN A 57 10.18 -8.18 -3.40
C ASN A 57 8.95 -8.79 -4.08
N SER A 58 8.39 -9.89 -3.55
CA SER A 58 7.15 -10.47 -4.06
C SER A 58 5.95 -9.55 -3.83
N ALA A 59 5.91 -8.79 -2.72
CA ALA A 59 4.83 -7.84 -2.45
C ALA A 59 4.96 -6.60 -3.35
N ILE A 60 6.19 -6.12 -3.56
CA ILE A 60 6.50 -5.06 -4.52
C ILE A 60 6.06 -5.47 -5.94
N ALA A 61 6.45 -6.67 -6.38
CA ALA A 61 6.08 -7.18 -7.69
C ALA A 61 4.55 -7.34 -7.82
N PHE A 62 3.88 -7.85 -6.78
CA PHE A 62 2.42 -8.00 -6.77
C PHE A 62 1.67 -6.65 -6.78
N ALA A 63 2.26 -5.59 -6.21
CA ALA A 63 1.72 -4.24 -6.27
C ALA A 63 1.93 -3.55 -7.62
N LYS A 64 2.93 -3.98 -8.41
CA LYS A 64 3.19 -3.44 -9.76
C LYS A 64 2.51 -4.25 -10.85
N ASP A 65 2.44 -5.57 -10.68
CA ASP A 65 1.92 -6.50 -11.66
C ASP A 65 1.04 -7.54 -10.96
N ALA A 66 -0.26 -7.34 -11.13
CA ALA A 66 -1.30 -8.12 -10.49
C ALA A 66 -1.56 -9.46 -11.21
N GLU A 67 -1.18 -9.59 -12.48
CA GLU A 67 -1.58 -10.72 -13.33
C GLU A 67 -0.86 -12.02 -12.96
N HIS A 68 0.34 -11.91 -12.40
CA HIS A 68 1.24 -13.04 -12.14
C HIS A 68 0.92 -13.83 -10.86
N PHE A 69 0.01 -13.34 -10.01
CA PHE A 69 -0.23 -13.93 -8.68
C PHE A 69 -1.61 -14.58 -8.55
N GLY A 70 -1.81 -15.69 -9.27
CA GLY A 70 -3.08 -16.44 -9.29
C GLY A 70 -3.62 -16.86 -7.91
N GLN A 71 -2.74 -17.17 -6.96
CA GLN A 71 -3.12 -17.58 -5.60
C GLN A 71 -3.56 -16.40 -4.72
N CYS A 72 -3.07 -15.18 -5.02
CA CYS A 72 -3.31 -13.98 -4.24
C CYS A 72 -4.47 -13.12 -4.80
N LYS A 73 -5.16 -13.60 -5.85
CA LYS A 73 -6.29 -12.91 -6.50
C LYS A 73 -7.38 -12.47 -5.52
N HIS A 74 -7.66 -13.28 -4.49
CA HIS A 74 -8.68 -12.95 -3.50
C HIS A 74 -8.32 -11.71 -2.65
N ILE A 75 -7.05 -11.57 -2.26
CA ILE A 75 -6.54 -10.37 -1.59
C ILE A 75 -6.46 -9.20 -2.56
N GLN A 76 -6.00 -9.46 -3.79
CA GLN A 76 -5.91 -8.46 -4.85
C GLN A 76 -7.25 -7.77 -5.10
N LEU A 77 -8.32 -8.53 -5.34
CA LEU A 77 -9.65 -8.00 -5.62
C LEU A 77 -10.17 -7.14 -4.45
N ARG A 78 -9.87 -7.53 -3.21
CA ARG A 78 -10.29 -6.81 -2.02
C ARG A 78 -9.53 -5.51 -1.78
N HIS A 79 -8.29 -5.43 -2.25
CA HIS A 79 -7.38 -4.29 -2.05
C HIS A 79 -6.90 -3.69 -3.38
N TYR A 80 -7.74 -3.81 -4.42
CA TYR A 80 -7.42 -3.42 -5.79
C TYR A 80 -7.05 -1.94 -5.91
N TRP A 81 -7.59 -1.11 -5.03
CA TRP A 81 -7.27 0.32 -4.91
C TRP A 81 -5.76 0.61 -4.89
N LEU A 82 -4.91 -0.27 -4.35
CA LEU A 82 -3.47 -0.01 -4.37
C LEU A 82 -2.91 0.00 -5.80
N HIS A 83 -3.43 -0.84 -6.72
CA HIS A 83 -3.05 -0.81 -8.13
C HIS A 83 -3.47 0.51 -8.78
N ASP A 84 -4.68 0.99 -8.51
CA ASP A 84 -5.20 2.26 -9.05
C ASP A 84 -4.35 3.48 -8.66
N VAL A 85 -3.55 3.37 -7.60
CA VAL A 85 -2.69 4.46 -7.09
C VAL A 85 -1.24 4.26 -7.53
N VAL A 86 -0.82 3.02 -7.72
CA VAL A 86 0.52 2.69 -8.24
C VAL A 86 0.61 2.95 -9.75
N GLU A 87 -0.42 2.61 -10.52
CA GLU A 87 -0.47 2.80 -11.98
C GLU A 87 -0.25 4.26 -12.44
N PRO A 88 -0.95 5.28 -11.87
CA PRO A 88 -0.70 6.69 -12.20
C PRO A 88 0.60 7.23 -11.60
N GLY A 89 1.37 6.43 -10.84
CA GLY A 89 2.60 6.85 -10.20
C GLY A 89 2.43 7.74 -8.97
N LEU A 90 1.23 7.76 -8.36
CA LEU A 90 0.97 8.50 -7.12
C LEU A 90 1.73 7.90 -5.92
N THR A 91 1.89 6.57 -5.93
CA THR A 91 2.69 5.83 -4.93
C THR A 91 3.64 4.88 -5.63
N ASN A 92 4.92 4.88 -5.21
CA ASN A 92 5.92 3.95 -5.73
C ASN A 92 6.22 2.85 -4.69
N PRO A 93 5.81 1.60 -4.94
CA PRO A 93 6.10 0.45 -4.08
C PRO A 93 7.50 -0.14 -4.28
#